data_AF-A0A4V3JLU9-F1
#
_entry.id   AF-A0A4V3JLU9-F1
#
_cell.length_a   1.000
_cell.length_b   1.000
_cell.length_c   1.000
_cell.angle_alpha   90.00
_cell.angle_beta   90.00
_cell.angle_gamma   90.00
#
_symmetry.space_group_name_H-M   'P 1'
#
loop_
_entity.id
_entity.type
_entity.pdbx_description
1 polymer ?
#
loop_
_entity_poly.entity_id
_entity_poly.type
_entity_poly.pdbx_seq_one_letter_code
_entity_poly.pdbx_strand_id
1 'polypeptide(L)'
;MKVGFSFLCLFSCFNCKPADLCNAADVSSKCGILQLARPSPISSSAPTTPHCSPCKLFVTATGYNANLLGITGADSKCSSDTNKPTTGTYKALLVDDVNRRACTSTNCTSGGVLEQIDWVLAPNTSYESLNTSNFIFTSDQNGVFTNTLTNPFSAPTGIWTGIKNNPNWDWQTDATHTCSSWMDSVSANCGTYGVTTWTDSRSIAITSAYGNGGTLNNLLCVEQ
;
A
#
# COMPACT_ATOMS: atom_id res chain seq x y z
N MET A 1 -18.77 77.81 40.56
CA MET A 1 -19.59 76.58 40.42
C MET A 1 -19.25 75.96 39.06
N LYS A 2 -19.02 74.65 39.03
CA LYS A 2 -18.10 73.94 38.10
C LYS A 2 -18.56 73.84 36.63
N VAL A 3 -17.57 73.90 35.75
CA VAL A 3 -17.59 73.57 34.31
C VAL A 3 -17.84 72.07 34.10
N GLY A 4 -18.62 71.71 33.07
CA GLY A 4 -18.79 70.33 32.60
C GLY A 4 -18.93 70.29 31.08
N PHE A 5 -17.85 69.94 30.39
CA PHE A 5 -17.82 69.57 28.97
C PHE A 5 -18.44 68.17 28.81
N SER A 6 -19.36 67.99 27.85
CA SER A 6 -19.86 66.65 27.49
C SER A 6 -19.61 66.39 26.00
N PHE A 7 -19.06 65.21 25.75
CA PHE A 7 -18.36 64.76 24.56
C PHE A 7 -19.36 64.27 23.50
N LEU A 8 -19.21 64.72 22.25
CA LEU A 8 -19.90 64.17 21.07
C LEU A 8 -19.31 62.78 20.75
N CYS A 9 -20.12 61.73 20.81
CA CYS A 9 -19.80 60.41 20.21
C CYS A 9 -20.62 60.23 18.94
N LEU A 10 -19.97 60.44 17.79
CA LEU A 10 -20.43 60.03 16.47
C LEU A 10 -20.28 58.51 16.32
N PHE A 11 -21.40 57.76 16.33
CA PHE A 11 -21.42 56.36 15.90
C PHE A 11 -21.88 56.29 14.44
N SER A 12 -20.93 55.99 13.56
CA SER A 12 -21.13 55.74 12.14
C SER A 12 -21.84 54.39 11.95
N CYS A 13 -23.10 54.41 11.52
CA CYS A 13 -23.80 53.21 11.05
C CYS A 13 -23.26 52.79 9.68
N PHE A 14 -22.26 51.91 9.67
CA PHE A 14 -21.89 51.19 8.45
C PHE A 14 -23.01 50.22 8.06
N ASN A 15 -23.44 50.31 6.80
CA ASN A 15 -24.40 49.43 6.17
C ASN A 15 -23.88 47.98 6.16
N CYS A 16 -24.45 47.10 6.98
CA CYS A 16 -24.31 45.65 6.77
C CYS A 16 -25.21 45.24 5.61
N LYS A 17 -24.64 44.98 4.43
CA LYS A 17 -25.29 44.08 3.46
C LYS A 17 -25.25 42.65 4.03
N PRO A 18 -26.31 41.84 3.85
CA PRO A 18 -26.25 40.44 4.23
C PRO A 18 -25.10 39.76 3.50
N ALA A 19 -24.42 38.82 4.17
CA ALA A 19 -23.45 37.96 3.53
C ALA A 19 -24.18 37.12 2.48
N ASP A 20 -23.75 37.22 1.22
CA ASP A 20 -24.20 36.30 0.19
C ASP A 20 -23.77 34.89 0.61
N LEU A 21 -24.73 34.07 1.04
CA LEU A 21 -24.53 32.64 1.25
C LEU A 21 -24.18 32.03 -0.10
N CYS A 22 -22.90 31.77 -0.32
CA CYS A 22 -22.41 31.11 -1.52
C CYS A 22 -23.02 29.71 -1.62
N ASN A 23 -23.97 29.53 -2.53
CA ASN A 23 -24.46 28.20 -2.89
C ASN A 23 -23.54 27.65 -4.00
N ALA A 24 -22.82 26.56 -3.70
CA ALA A 24 -21.93 25.89 -4.64
C ALA A 24 -22.67 25.27 -5.85
N ALA A 25 -24.01 25.18 -5.82
CA ALA A 25 -24.83 24.71 -6.93
C ALA A 25 -25.31 25.84 -7.87
N ASP A 26 -25.04 27.12 -7.56
CA ASP A 26 -25.49 28.25 -8.37
C ASP A 26 -24.48 28.62 -9.46
N VAL A 27 -24.77 28.17 -10.69
CA VAL A 27 -23.98 28.41 -11.91
C VAL A 27 -24.04 29.86 -12.43
N SER A 28 -24.88 30.72 -11.84
CA SER A 28 -25.00 32.13 -12.22
C SER A 28 -24.14 33.08 -11.36
N SER A 29 -23.60 32.58 -10.24
CA SER A 29 -22.77 33.36 -9.32
C SER A 29 -21.28 33.28 -9.66
N LYS A 30 -20.51 34.36 -9.38
CA LYS A 30 -19.03 34.37 -9.52
C LYS A 30 -18.35 33.22 -8.75
N CYS A 31 -18.96 32.74 -7.68
CA CYS A 31 -18.44 31.64 -6.86
C CYS A 31 -18.65 30.27 -7.54
N GLY A 32 -19.81 30.03 -8.16
CA GLY A 32 -20.09 28.78 -8.89
C GLY A 32 -19.25 28.60 -10.16
N ILE A 33 -18.95 29.70 -10.87
CA ILE A 33 -18.11 29.66 -12.08
C ILE A 33 -16.64 29.29 -11.76
N LEU A 34 -16.14 29.67 -10.58
CA LEU A 34 -14.80 29.30 -10.11
C LEU A 34 -14.65 27.78 -9.88
N GLN A 35 -15.76 27.06 -9.65
CA GLN A 35 -15.77 25.62 -9.41
C GLN A 35 -15.76 24.80 -10.71
N LEU A 36 -16.20 25.39 -11.83
CA LEU A 36 -16.10 24.79 -13.18
C LEU A 36 -14.71 24.95 -13.81
N ALA A 37 -13.94 25.95 -13.36
CA ALA A 37 -12.56 26.16 -13.79
C ALA A 37 -11.54 25.33 -13.01
N ARG A 38 -11.98 24.58 -11.99
CA ARG A 38 -11.13 23.60 -11.32
C ARG A 38 -11.07 22.37 -12.24
N PRO A 39 -9.93 22.07 -12.89
CA PRO A 39 -9.81 20.79 -13.58
C PRO A 39 -10.19 19.70 -12.57
N SER A 40 -11.07 18.79 -12.97
CA SER A 40 -11.23 17.52 -12.28
C SER A 40 -9.82 16.98 -12.00
N PRO A 41 -9.54 16.37 -10.83
CA PRO A 41 -8.31 15.61 -10.71
C PRO A 41 -8.42 14.50 -11.76
N ILE A 42 -7.82 14.76 -12.93
CA ILE A 42 -7.37 13.73 -13.83
C ILE A 42 -6.57 12.83 -12.91
N SER A 43 -6.92 11.55 -12.88
CA SER A 43 -6.09 10.51 -12.30
C SER A 43 -4.81 10.47 -13.13
N SER A 44 -3.96 11.48 -12.94
CA SER A 44 -2.56 11.39 -13.26
C SER A 44 -2.02 10.43 -12.23
N SER A 45 -1.67 9.24 -12.68
CA SER A 45 -0.72 8.35 -12.01
C SER A 45 0.53 9.15 -11.68
N ALA A 46 0.48 9.89 -10.58
CA ALA A 46 1.67 10.42 -9.96
C ALA A 46 2.52 9.18 -9.62
N PRO A 47 3.85 9.22 -9.84
CA PRO A 47 4.72 8.21 -9.27
C PRO A 47 4.37 8.09 -7.79
N THR A 48 4.05 6.88 -7.33
CA THR A 48 3.75 6.59 -5.93
C THR A 48 4.89 7.15 -5.09
N THR A 49 4.64 8.28 -4.43
CA THR A 49 5.62 8.88 -3.52
C THR A 49 5.89 7.89 -2.41
N PRO A 50 7.16 7.62 -2.06
CA PRO A 50 7.50 6.79 -0.92
C PRO A 50 6.73 7.25 0.32
N HIS A 51 5.93 6.36 0.89
CA HIS A 51 5.12 6.69 2.06
C HIS A 51 5.95 6.70 3.36
N CYS A 52 7.10 6.02 3.33
CA CYS A 52 8.09 5.93 4.38
C CYS A 52 9.50 5.94 3.77
N SER A 53 10.51 6.31 4.58
CA SER A 53 11.92 6.24 4.17
C SER A 53 12.85 6.26 5.40
N PRO A 54 13.46 5.13 5.78
CA PRO A 54 13.23 3.79 5.26
C PRO A 54 11.83 3.25 5.66
N CYS A 55 11.27 2.38 4.83
CA CYS A 55 10.07 1.63 5.16
C CYS A 55 10.41 0.37 5.97
N LYS A 56 9.49 -0.03 6.84
CA LYS A 56 9.65 -1.24 7.67
C LYS A 56 8.89 -2.44 7.12
N LEU A 57 9.50 -3.61 7.26
CA LEU A 57 8.94 -4.92 6.95
C LEU A 57 8.88 -5.78 8.21
N PHE A 58 7.82 -6.56 8.39
CA PHE A 58 7.82 -7.61 9.40
C PHE A 58 7.07 -8.85 8.90
N VAL A 59 7.40 -10.00 9.48
CA VAL A 59 6.66 -11.24 9.24
C VAL A 59 5.70 -11.44 10.40
N THR A 60 4.43 -11.75 10.11
CA THR A 60 3.40 -11.98 11.13
C THR A 60 3.87 -13.00 12.16
N ALA A 61 3.49 -12.84 13.43
CA ALA A 61 3.76 -13.85 14.46
C ALA A 61 2.97 -15.14 14.19
N THR A 62 1.77 -14.99 13.63
CA THR A 62 0.86 -16.11 13.34
C THR A 62 0.97 -16.54 11.88
N GLY A 63 1.00 -17.85 11.64
CA GLY A 63 0.82 -18.46 10.32
C GLY A 63 -0.66 -18.67 10.00
N TYR A 64 -1.02 -18.49 8.74
CA TYR A 64 -2.40 -18.57 8.24
C TYR A 64 -2.50 -19.55 7.08
N ASN A 65 -3.64 -20.23 7.00
CA ASN A 65 -4.05 -20.91 5.77
C ASN A 65 -4.37 -19.86 4.69
N ALA A 66 -4.50 -20.30 3.45
CA ALA A 66 -4.68 -19.40 2.30
C ALA A 66 -6.10 -18.80 2.17
N ASN A 67 -7.07 -19.18 3.04
CA ASN A 67 -8.31 -18.43 3.17
C ASN A 67 -8.09 -17.22 4.09
N LEU A 68 -7.51 -16.18 3.50
CA LEU A 68 -7.15 -14.94 4.19
C LEU A 68 -8.31 -13.96 4.27
N LEU A 69 -9.49 -14.30 3.71
CA LEU A 69 -10.59 -13.38 3.39
C LEU A 69 -10.18 -12.34 2.33
N GLY A 70 -9.42 -12.79 1.32
CA GLY A 70 -8.90 -11.95 0.25
C GLY A 70 -7.79 -10.98 0.70
N ILE A 71 -7.42 -10.06 -0.19
CA ILE A 71 -6.37 -9.05 0.06
C ILE A 71 -6.69 -8.19 1.29
N THR A 72 -7.94 -7.71 1.42
CA THR A 72 -8.37 -6.90 2.58
C THR A 72 -8.25 -7.65 3.90
N GLY A 73 -8.57 -8.95 3.90
CA GLY A 73 -8.40 -9.79 5.08
C GLY A 73 -6.94 -10.04 5.43
N ALA A 74 -6.07 -10.21 4.42
CA ALA A 74 -4.62 -10.29 4.62
C ALA A 74 -4.04 -8.99 5.23
N ASP A 75 -4.46 -7.83 4.75
CA ASP A 75 -4.06 -6.53 5.31
C ASP A 75 -4.55 -6.33 6.74
N SER A 76 -5.77 -6.79 7.04
CA SER A 76 -6.33 -6.75 8.39
C SER A 76 -5.51 -7.60 9.36
N LYS A 77 -5.04 -8.78 8.91
CA LYS A 77 -4.12 -9.63 9.70
C LYS A 77 -2.82 -8.88 9.99
N CYS A 78 -2.18 -8.27 8.98
CA CYS A 78 -1.00 -7.42 9.19
C CYS A 78 -1.27 -6.26 10.16
N SER A 79 -2.42 -5.62 10.05
CA SER A 79 -2.79 -4.46 10.89
C SER A 79 -3.05 -4.83 12.35
N SER A 80 -3.37 -6.09 12.63
CA SER A 80 -3.69 -6.60 13.98
C SER A 80 -2.62 -7.53 14.58
N ASP A 81 -1.57 -7.86 13.82
CA ASP A 81 -0.57 -8.83 14.24
C ASP A 81 0.26 -8.29 15.41
N THR A 82 0.65 -9.17 16.33
CA THR A 82 1.40 -8.80 17.53
C THR A 82 2.82 -8.32 17.23
N ASN A 83 3.40 -8.65 16.07
CA ASN A 83 4.69 -8.14 15.62
C ASN A 83 4.58 -6.74 15.00
N LYS A 84 3.38 -6.21 14.76
CA LYS A 84 3.20 -4.85 14.25
C LYS A 84 3.59 -3.83 15.33
N PRO A 85 4.34 -2.77 14.99
CA PRO A 85 4.59 -1.67 15.93
C PRO A 85 3.32 -0.87 16.23
N THR A 86 3.36 -0.13 17.33
CA THR A 86 2.24 0.73 17.80
C THR A 86 1.80 1.76 16.76
N THR A 87 2.72 2.23 15.92
CA THR A 87 2.50 3.22 14.86
C THR A 87 2.58 2.59 13.47
N GLY A 88 2.24 3.36 12.43
CA GLY A 88 2.33 2.91 11.03
C GLY A 88 1.15 2.05 10.57
N THR A 89 0.87 2.10 9.28
CA THR A 89 -0.11 1.26 8.60
C THR A 89 0.62 0.18 7.84
N TYR A 90 0.11 -1.05 7.82
CA TYR A 90 0.79 -2.17 7.18
C TYR A 90 -0.17 -2.97 6.31
N LYS A 91 0.30 -3.33 5.11
CA LYS A 91 -0.40 -4.18 4.16
C LYS A 91 0.41 -5.44 3.85
N ALA A 92 -0.26 -6.52 3.49
CA ALA A 92 0.40 -7.77 3.12
C ALA A 92 1.03 -7.67 1.71
N LEU A 93 2.27 -8.12 1.57
CA LEU A 93 2.90 -8.37 0.28
C LEU A 93 2.31 -9.65 -0.32
N LEU A 94 1.19 -9.49 -1.00
CA LEU A 94 0.33 -10.54 -1.50
C LEU A 94 -0.38 -10.04 -2.76
N VAL A 95 -0.52 -10.85 -3.81
CA VAL A 95 -1.21 -10.45 -5.04
C VAL A 95 -2.30 -11.43 -5.42
N ASP A 96 -3.31 -10.94 -6.14
CA ASP A 96 -4.40 -11.76 -6.68
C ASP A 96 -4.83 -11.37 -8.11
N ASP A 97 -4.12 -10.41 -8.72
CA ASP A 97 -4.36 -9.84 -10.06
C ASP A 97 -5.65 -9.02 -10.22
N VAL A 98 -6.50 -8.98 -9.20
CA VAL A 98 -7.82 -8.33 -9.22
C VAL A 98 -7.85 -7.12 -8.30
N ASN A 99 -7.52 -7.35 -7.03
CA ASN A 99 -7.53 -6.34 -5.98
C ASN A 99 -6.12 -5.78 -5.72
N ARG A 100 -5.08 -6.61 -5.92
CA ARG A 100 -3.68 -6.19 -5.81
C ARG A 100 -2.80 -6.89 -6.84
N ARG A 101 -1.96 -6.10 -7.52
CA ARG A 101 -1.01 -6.55 -8.55
C ARG A 101 0.22 -5.66 -8.56
N ALA A 102 1.41 -6.27 -8.70
CA ALA A 102 2.62 -5.51 -8.99
C ALA A 102 2.77 -5.25 -10.49
N CYS A 103 2.88 -6.30 -11.31
CA CYS A 103 3.16 -6.15 -12.74
C CYS A 103 2.21 -6.98 -13.62
N THR A 104 1.94 -6.46 -14.83
CA THR A 104 1.30 -7.19 -15.95
C THR A 104 2.31 -7.79 -16.92
N SER A 105 3.56 -7.30 -16.89
CA SER A 105 4.71 -7.77 -17.64
C SER A 105 5.85 -8.13 -16.68
N THR A 106 6.82 -8.92 -17.13
CA THR A 106 7.96 -9.33 -16.28
C THR A 106 8.64 -8.09 -15.69
N ASN A 107 8.65 -8.01 -14.36
CA ASN A 107 9.26 -6.93 -13.57
C ASN A 107 8.84 -5.52 -14.00
N CYS A 108 7.58 -5.39 -14.47
CA CYS A 108 6.98 -4.12 -14.84
C CYS A 108 7.75 -3.40 -15.97
N THR A 109 8.36 -4.16 -16.89
CA THR A 109 9.24 -3.60 -17.93
C THR A 109 8.49 -2.90 -19.06
N SER A 110 7.18 -3.07 -19.17
CA SER A 110 6.38 -2.49 -20.27
C SER A 110 5.74 -1.15 -19.91
N GLY A 111 5.15 -1.05 -18.71
CA GLY A 111 4.40 0.12 -18.23
C GLY A 111 4.89 0.65 -16.88
N GLY A 112 5.88 0.01 -16.26
CA GLY A 112 6.43 0.44 -14.97
C GLY A 112 5.37 0.44 -13.88
N VAL A 113 5.35 1.51 -13.08
CA VAL A 113 4.38 1.70 -11.99
C VAL A 113 2.92 1.76 -12.47
N LEU A 114 2.66 2.01 -13.76
CA LEU A 114 1.29 2.05 -14.30
C LEU A 114 0.63 0.66 -14.38
N GLU A 115 1.42 -0.40 -14.25
CA GLU A 115 0.92 -1.78 -14.25
C GLU A 115 0.28 -2.19 -12.91
N GLN A 116 0.57 -1.42 -11.86
CA GLN A 116 0.25 -1.73 -10.47
C GLN A 116 -1.22 -1.48 -10.13
N ILE A 117 -1.75 -2.32 -9.24
CA ILE A 117 -3.02 -2.09 -8.54
C ILE A 117 -2.74 -2.28 -7.06
N ASP A 118 -3.02 -1.24 -6.26
CA ASP A 118 -2.86 -1.22 -4.79
C ASP A 118 -1.54 -1.85 -4.32
N TRP A 119 -0.46 -1.55 -5.03
CA TRP A 119 0.84 -2.19 -4.80
C TRP A 119 1.51 -1.66 -3.53
N VAL A 120 2.19 -2.54 -2.81
CA VAL A 120 2.68 -2.26 -1.45
C VAL A 120 4.13 -1.81 -1.38
N LEU A 121 4.94 -2.01 -2.44
CA LEU A 121 6.31 -1.54 -2.49
C LEU A 121 6.40 -0.25 -3.32
N ALA A 122 6.71 0.87 -2.66
CA ALA A 122 7.00 2.13 -3.33
C ALA A 122 8.32 2.07 -4.13
N PRO A 123 8.44 2.79 -5.26
CA PRO A 123 9.67 2.95 -6.03
C PRO A 123 10.84 3.57 -5.26
N ASN A 124 12.08 3.17 -5.58
CA ASN A 124 13.33 3.76 -5.07
C ASN A 124 13.35 3.88 -3.53
N THR A 125 12.78 2.91 -2.84
CA THR A 125 12.54 2.98 -1.39
C THR A 125 13.31 1.87 -0.67
N SER A 126 14.00 2.23 0.41
CA SER A 126 14.73 1.27 1.24
C SER A 126 13.80 0.58 2.23
N TYR A 127 13.94 -0.73 2.35
CA TYR A 127 13.17 -1.58 3.25
C TYR A 127 14.06 -2.25 4.28
N GLU A 128 13.67 -2.14 5.55
CA GLU A 128 14.39 -2.69 6.70
C GLU A 128 13.51 -3.63 7.51
N SER A 129 14.09 -4.68 8.08
CA SER A 129 13.38 -5.53 9.02
C SER A 129 13.01 -4.74 10.27
N LEU A 130 11.74 -4.74 10.66
CA LEU A 130 11.28 -4.15 11.91
C LEU A 130 11.92 -4.85 13.12
N ASN A 131 12.10 -6.17 13.04
CA ASN A 131 12.55 -6.99 14.16
C ASN A 131 14.05 -6.81 14.44
N THR A 132 14.88 -6.73 13.39
CA THR A 132 16.35 -6.65 13.54
C THR A 132 16.92 -5.27 13.19
N SER A 133 16.11 -4.37 12.61
CA SER A 133 16.58 -3.12 12.00
C SER A 133 17.61 -3.29 10.87
N ASN A 134 17.78 -4.51 10.35
CA ASN A 134 18.69 -4.76 9.24
C ASN A 134 18.09 -4.25 7.93
N PHE A 135 18.92 -3.59 7.12
CA PHE A 135 18.61 -3.32 5.73
C PHE A 135 18.45 -4.60 4.93
N ILE A 136 17.36 -4.70 4.16
CA ILE A 136 17.03 -5.87 3.35
C ILE A 136 17.30 -5.55 1.87
N PHE A 137 16.63 -4.54 1.31
CA PHE A 137 16.80 -4.13 -0.07
C PHE A 137 16.29 -2.70 -0.32
N THR A 138 16.63 -2.16 -1.49
CA THR A 138 16.00 -0.96 -2.05
C THR A 138 15.26 -1.37 -3.32
N SER A 139 13.97 -1.03 -3.41
CA SER A 139 13.19 -1.26 -4.63
C SER A 139 13.73 -0.39 -5.78
N ASP A 140 13.51 -0.84 -7.01
CA ASP A 140 13.86 -0.09 -8.20
C ASP A 140 12.83 1.01 -8.53
N GLN A 141 13.02 1.67 -9.67
CA GLN A 141 12.10 2.71 -10.16
C GLN A 141 10.67 2.23 -10.44
N ASN A 142 10.48 0.91 -10.57
CA ASN A 142 9.19 0.28 -10.79
C ASN A 142 8.56 -0.21 -9.47
N GLY A 143 9.19 0.04 -8.32
CA GLY A 143 8.68 -0.46 -7.04
C GLY A 143 8.79 -1.97 -6.89
N VAL A 144 9.72 -2.62 -7.59
CA VAL A 144 10.00 -4.05 -7.45
C VAL A 144 11.48 -4.27 -7.14
N PHE A 145 11.92 -5.52 -6.99
CA PHE A 145 13.32 -5.82 -6.70
C PHE A 145 13.79 -7.07 -7.45
N THR A 146 14.93 -6.98 -8.14
CA THR A 146 15.40 -8.06 -9.02
C THR A 146 16.85 -8.49 -8.77
N ASN A 147 17.38 -8.22 -7.57
CA ASN A 147 18.76 -8.56 -7.19
C ASN A 147 18.79 -9.50 -5.97
N THR A 148 19.92 -9.66 -5.30
CA THR A 148 20.06 -10.43 -4.06
C THR A 148 19.79 -9.53 -2.87
N LEU A 149 18.90 -9.95 -1.97
CA LEU A 149 18.65 -9.28 -0.68
C LEU A 149 19.95 -9.22 0.13
N THR A 150 20.20 -8.08 0.78
CA THR A 150 21.38 -7.90 1.65
C THR A 150 21.26 -8.75 2.91
N ASN A 151 20.04 -8.87 3.44
CA ASN A 151 19.70 -9.73 4.56
C ASN A 151 18.39 -10.48 4.24
N PRO A 152 18.16 -11.67 4.82
CA PRO A 152 16.86 -12.34 4.74
C PRO A 152 15.76 -11.51 5.42
N PHE A 153 14.50 -11.77 5.07
CA PHE A 153 13.35 -11.09 5.68
C PHE A 153 13.23 -11.37 7.18
N SER A 154 13.43 -12.64 7.57
CA SER A 154 13.32 -13.10 8.95
C SER A 154 13.98 -14.47 9.15
N ALA A 155 13.86 -15.00 10.38
CA ALA A 155 14.08 -16.41 10.67
C ALA A 155 13.18 -17.34 9.80
N PRO A 156 13.51 -18.65 9.68
CA PRO A 156 12.88 -19.54 8.70
C PRO A 156 11.36 -19.67 8.86
N THR A 157 10.63 -19.23 7.84
CA THR A 157 9.21 -19.54 7.63
C THR A 157 8.83 -19.38 6.16
N GLY A 158 7.67 -19.93 5.78
CA GLY A 158 7.04 -19.68 4.49
C GLY A 158 6.16 -18.42 4.54
N ILE A 159 6.05 -17.71 3.41
CA ILE A 159 5.14 -16.57 3.26
C ILE A 159 4.26 -16.71 2.03
N TRP A 160 2.96 -16.50 2.16
CA TRP A 160 2.06 -16.42 1.01
C TRP A 160 2.34 -15.15 0.21
N THR A 161 2.42 -15.26 -1.13
CA THR A 161 2.67 -14.11 -2.00
C THR A 161 1.80 -14.10 -3.26
N GLY A 162 1.60 -15.26 -3.90
CA GLY A 162 0.90 -15.34 -5.21
C GLY A 162 1.70 -14.76 -6.38
N ILE A 163 2.99 -14.45 -6.16
CA ILE A 163 3.88 -13.86 -7.16
C ILE A 163 4.57 -15.00 -7.94
N LYS A 164 4.83 -14.81 -9.24
CA LYS A 164 5.58 -15.77 -10.05
C LYS A 164 7.07 -15.80 -9.70
N ASN A 165 7.73 -16.92 -10.02
CA ASN A 165 9.18 -17.00 -10.11
C ASN A 165 9.57 -18.00 -11.20
N ASN A 166 10.08 -17.50 -12.33
CA ASN A 166 10.37 -18.34 -13.50
C ASN A 166 11.63 -17.91 -14.27
N PRO A 167 12.81 -18.51 -14.00
CA PRO A 167 13.27 -19.09 -12.73
C PRO A 167 13.89 -18.02 -11.80
N ASN A 168 13.76 -16.74 -12.17
CA ASN A 168 14.24 -15.58 -11.43
C ASN A 168 13.05 -14.68 -11.07
N TRP A 169 13.35 -13.57 -10.37
CA TRP A 169 12.39 -12.52 -10.04
C TRP A 169 11.43 -12.24 -11.19
N ASP A 170 10.14 -12.47 -10.94
CA ASP A 170 9.05 -12.21 -11.87
C ASP A 170 7.86 -11.69 -11.07
N TRP A 171 7.79 -10.38 -10.88
CA TRP A 171 6.76 -9.71 -10.06
C TRP A 171 5.35 -9.73 -10.70
N GLN A 172 5.09 -10.59 -11.68
CA GLN A 172 3.74 -10.85 -12.16
C GLN A 172 2.98 -11.75 -11.18
N THR A 173 1.65 -11.63 -11.17
CA THR A 173 0.79 -12.56 -10.43
C THR A 173 0.86 -13.96 -11.06
N ASP A 174 0.96 -14.98 -10.23
CA ASP A 174 0.72 -16.37 -10.60
C ASP A 174 -0.77 -16.66 -10.54
N ALA A 175 -1.51 -16.25 -11.56
CA ALA A 175 -2.98 -16.21 -11.56
C ALA A 175 -3.65 -17.57 -11.28
N THR A 176 -2.96 -18.70 -11.50
CA THR A 176 -3.47 -20.03 -11.17
C THR A 176 -3.14 -20.47 -9.74
N HIS A 177 -2.30 -19.71 -9.03
CA HIS A 177 -1.75 -20.07 -7.72
C HIS A 177 -1.94 -18.95 -6.67
N THR A 178 -3.14 -18.39 -6.61
CA THR A 178 -3.57 -17.41 -5.59
C THR A 178 -4.62 -17.97 -4.63
N CYS A 179 -4.84 -19.29 -4.61
CA CYS A 179 -5.85 -19.98 -3.80
C CYS A 179 -7.24 -19.33 -3.91
N SER A 180 -7.71 -19.15 -5.14
CA SER A 180 -8.99 -18.49 -5.47
C SER A 180 -9.08 -17.08 -4.87
N SER A 181 -8.08 -16.24 -5.16
CA SER A 181 -7.94 -14.90 -4.58
C SER A 181 -7.94 -14.92 -3.04
N TRP A 182 -7.22 -15.88 -2.48
CA TRP A 182 -7.00 -16.07 -1.05
C TRP A 182 -8.29 -16.32 -0.26
N MET A 183 -9.16 -17.15 -0.83
CA MET A 183 -10.42 -17.60 -0.23
C MET A 183 -10.48 -19.13 -0.05
N ASP A 184 -9.43 -19.85 -0.47
CA ASP A 184 -9.36 -21.31 -0.45
C ASP A 184 -8.33 -21.80 0.57
N SER A 185 -8.76 -22.62 1.53
CA SER A 185 -7.91 -23.24 2.55
C SER A 185 -7.76 -24.75 2.41
N VAL A 186 -8.12 -25.33 1.26
CA VAL A 186 -8.26 -26.79 1.09
C VAL A 186 -7.48 -27.28 -0.12
N SER A 187 -7.58 -26.59 -1.26
CA SER A 187 -7.03 -27.09 -2.52
C SER A 187 -5.52 -27.33 -2.43
N ALA A 188 -5.09 -28.48 -2.95
CA ALA A 188 -3.68 -28.77 -3.10
C ALA A 188 -3.06 -27.89 -4.18
N ASN A 189 -1.80 -27.49 -3.98
CA ASN A 189 -1.03 -26.70 -4.94
C ASN A 189 -1.76 -25.44 -5.42
N CYS A 190 -2.47 -24.75 -4.52
CA CYS A 190 -3.27 -23.59 -4.92
C CYS A 190 -2.55 -22.26 -4.76
N GLY A 191 -1.43 -22.20 -4.03
CA GLY A 191 -0.84 -20.94 -3.59
C GLY A 191 0.66 -20.88 -3.84
N THR A 192 1.15 -19.80 -4.42
CA THR A 192 2.59 -19.54 -4.49
C THR A 192 3.07 -18.89 -3.20
N TYR A 193 4.24 -19.32 -2.72
CA TYR A 193 4.83 -18.89 -1.46
C TYR A 193 6.36 -18.77 -1.57
N GLY A 194 6.93 -17.88 -0.76
CA GLY A 194 8.36 -17.69 -0.59
C GLY A 194 8.87 -18.24 0.73
N VAL A 195 10.20 -18.23 0.93
CA VAL A 195 10.85 -18.66 2.17
C VAL A 195 11.78 -17.57 2.69
N THR A 196 11.50 -17.08 3.89
CA THR A 196 12.05 -15.83 4.44
C THR A 196 13.57 -15.82 4.66
N THR A 197 14.22 -16.99 4.71
CA THR A 197 15.67 -17.12 4.90
C THR A 197 16.48 -17.05 3.62
N TRP A 198 15.84 -17.14 2.46
CA TRP A 198 16.52 -17.01 1.18
C TRP A 198 16.76 -15.53 0.87
N THR A 199 17.78 -15.26 0.08
CA THR A 199 18.14 -13.89 -0.34
C THR A 199 17.99 -13.68 -1.85
N ASP A 200 17.57 -14.68 -2.60
CA ASP A 200 17.22 -14.55 -4.02
C ASP A 200 15.69 -14.56 -4.22
N SER A 201 15.22 -14.75 -5.45
CA SER A 201 13.79 -14.73 -5.79
C SER A 201 12.94 -15.75 -5.01
N ARG A 202 13.55 -16.81 -4.46
CA ARG A 202 12.88 -17.79 -3.60
C ARG A 202 12.42 -17.22 -2.27
N SER A 203 12.92 -16.05 -1.89
CA SER A 203 12.43 -15.31 -0.73
C SER A 203 10.97 -14.86 -0.88
N ILE A 204 10.49 -14.68 -2.12
CA ILE A 204 9.11 -14.28 -2.43
C ILE A 204 8.31 -15.41 -3.07
N ALA A 205 8.92 -16.25 -3.91
CA ALA A 205 8.22 -17.35 -4.56
C ALA A 205 9.17 -18.49 -4.93
N ILE A 206 8.84 -19.75 -4.63
CA ILE A 206 9.63 -20.91 -5.09
C ILE A 206 9.20 -21.32 -6.50
N THR A 207 10.15 -21.52 -7.41
CA THR A 207 9.88 -22.01 -8.76
C THR A 207 9.29 -23.41 -8.74
N SER A 208 8.13 -23.59 -9.39
CA SER A 208 7.45 -24.87 -9.58
C SER A 208 7.10 -25.61 -8.27
N ALA A 209 6.94 -24.89 -7.16
CA ALA A 209 6.47 -25.43 -5.90
C ALA A 209 5.32 -24.57 -5.36
N TYR A 210 4.20 -25.23 -5.05
CA TYR A 210 2.96 -24.57 -4.66
C TYR A 210 2.47 -25.17 -3.35
N GLY A 211 1.98 -24.32 -2.46
CA GLY A 211 1.46 -24.71 -1.17
C GLY A 211 0.05 -25.28 -1.28
N ASN A 212 -0.27 -26.20 -0.38
CA ASN A 212 -1.66 -26.57 -0.12
C ASN A 212 -2.35 -25.41 0.63
N GLY A 213 -3.60 -25.10 0.29
CA GLY A 213 -4.33 -24.00 0.91
C GLY A 213 -4.45 -24.11 2.43
N GLY A 214 -4.42 -25.32 2.98
CA GLY A 214 -4.46 -25.59 4.41
C GLY A 214 -3.13 -25.42 5.14
N THR A 215 -2.01 -25.27 4.42
CA THR A 215 -0.69 -25.01 5.02
C THR A 215 -0.68 -23.65 5.70
N LEU A 216 -0.13 -23.60 6.92
CA LEU A 216 0.03 -22.35 7.65
C LEU A 216 1.33 -21.66 7.24
N ASN A 217 1.23 -20.66 6.36
CA ASN A 217 2.35 -19.75 6.04
C ASN A 217 2.08 -18.37 6.65
N ASN A 218 3.14 -17.63 6.95
CA ASN A 218 3.03 -16.28 7.46
C ASN A 218 2.71 -15.29 6.34
N LEU A 219 2.51 -14.02 6.72
CA LEU A 219 2.44 -12.91 5.78
C LEU A 219 3.66 -12.01 5.98
N LEU A 220 4.23 -11.52 4.88
CA LEU A 220 5.19 -10.42 4.91
C LEU A 220 4.39 -9.12 4.85
N CYS A 221 4.47 -8.32 5.90
CA CYS A 221 3.75 -7.06 6.06
C CYS A 221 4.68 -5.88 5.78
N VAL A 222 4.18 -4.93 4.98
CA VAL A 222 4.92 -3.77 4.47
C VAL A 222 4.29 -2.49 4.97
N GLU A 223 5.10 -1.59 5.52
CA GLU A 223 4.66 -0.25 5.94
C GLU A 223 4.14 0.57 4.75
N GLN A 224 3.09 1.37 4.99
CA GLN A 224 2.36 2.16 4.00
C GLN A 224 2.21 3.62 4.42
#